data_AF-A0AAW6JXK1-F1
#
_entry.id   AF-A0AAW6JXK1-F1
#
_cell.length_a   1.000
_cell.length_b   1.000
_cell.length_c   1.000
_cell.angle_alpha   90.00
_cell.angle_beta   90.00
_cell.angle_gamma   90.00
#
_symmetry.space_group_name_H-M   'P 1'
#
loop_
_entity.id
_entity.type
_entity.pdbx_description
1 polymer ?
#
loop_
_entity_poly.entity_id
_entity_poly.type
_entity_poly.pdbx_seq_one_letter_code
_entity_poly.pdbx_strand_id
1 'polypeptide(L)'
;MSSLMPQCQQLQAQVETILQLLHQEAALRSQDITSVQMSLDKAISPKFEIVFAGAFSAGKSMLINALLERELLYSAEGHATGTECKIEYAPVNSERVVLTFLSEAEIREQAVFLCQQ
;
A
#
# COMPACT_ATOMS: atom_id res chain seq x y z
N MET A 1 -1.81 -19.75 4.57
CA MET A 1 -0.48 -19.11 4.51
C MET A 1 0.25 -19.75 3.34
N SER A 2 0.48 -19.01 2.25
CA SER A 2 1.26 -19.52 1.12
C SER A 2 2.72 -19.62 1.57
N SER A 3 3.15 -20.81 1.97
CA SER A 3 4.57 -21.06 2.23
C SER A 3 5.33 -20.85 0.92
N LEU A 4 6.36 -20.00 0.94
CA LEU A 4 7.33 -19.91 -0.14
C LEU A 4 7.82 -21.32 -0.49
N MET A 5 8.02 -21.60 -1.78
CA MET A 5 8.61 -22.87 -2.20
C MET A 5 9.95 -23.07 -1.46
N PRO A 6 10.34 -24.31 -1.10
CA PRO A 6 11.56 -24.56 -0.35
C PRO A 6 12.82 -23.91 -0.96
N GLN A 7 12.89 -23.80 -2.29
CA GLN A 7 13.97 -23.15 -3.02
C GLN A 7 14.04 -21.63 -2.81
N CYS A 8 12.93 -21.00 -2.41
CA CYS A 8 12.79 -19.56 -2.23
C CYS A 8 12.85 -19.11 -0.77
N GLN A 9 13.20 -20.00 0.18
CA GLN A 9 13.30 -19.64 1.60
C GLN A 9 14.30 -18.51 1.88
N GLN A 10 15.34 -18.38 1.05
CA GLN A 10 16.37 -17.35 1.17
C GLN A 10 16.29 -16.29 0.06
N LEU A 11 15.16 -16.19 -0.64
CA LEU A 11 15.01 -15.35 -1.82
C LEU A 11 15.40 -13.88 -1.55
N GLN A 12 14.95 -13.31 -0.42
CA GLN A 12 15.30 -11.94 -0.04
C GLN A 12 16.81 -11.75 0.07
N ALA A 13 17.49 -12.56 0.89
CA ALA A 13 18.93 -12.46 1.08
C ALA A 13 19.71 -12.65 -0.23
N GLN A 14 19.27 -13.58 -1.09
CA GLN A 14 19.90 -13.83 -2.39
C GLN A 14 19.74 -12.65 -3.34
N VAL A 15 18.55 -12.06 -3.44
CA VAL A 15 18.30 -10.88 -4.28
C VAL A 15 19.09 -9.68 -3.75
N GLU A 16 19.08 -9.43 -2.44
CA GLU A 16 19.86 -8.35 -1.81
C GLU A 16 21.37 -8.50 -2.09
N THR A 17 21.90 -9.73 -2.05
CA THR A 17 23.30 -9.99 -2.39
C THR A 17 23.61 -9.63 -3.85
N ILE A 18 22.73 -9.98 -4.79
CA ILE A 18 22.90 -9.63 -6.21
C ILE A 18 22.82 -8.10 -6.40
N LEU A 19 21.87 -7.43 -5.75
CA LEU A 19 21.75 -5.98 -5.81
C LEU A 19 22.98 -5.28 -5.24
N GLN A 20 23.58 -5.82 -4.18
CA GLN A 20 24.85 -5.33 -3.62
C GLN A 20 26.01 -5.49 -4.60
N LEU A 21 26.12 -6.65 -5.27
CA LEU A 21 27.15 -6.89 -6.28
C LEU A 21 27.00 -5.95 -7.49
N LEU A 22 25.76 -5.72 -7.94
CA LEU A 22 25.44 -4.74 -8.99
C LEU A 22 25.87 -3.32 -8.58
N HIS A 23 25.61 -2.94 -7.33
CA HIS A 23 26.07 -1.67 -6.77
C HIS A 23 27.58 -1.58 -6.59
N GLN A 24 28.33 -2.69 -6.58
CA GLN A 24 29.79 -2.67 -6.52
C GLN A 24 30.41 -2.46 -7.89
N GLU A 25 29.76 -2.94 -8.96
CA GLU A 25 30.27 -2.88 -10.33
C GLU A 25 29.99 -1.53 -11.01
N ALA A 26 31.02 -0.71 -11.22
CA ALA A 26 30.89 0.67 -11.70
C ALA A 26 30.10 0.80 -13.02
N ALA A 27 30.22 -0.17 -13.91
CA ALA A 27 29.50 -0.20 -15.19
C ALA A 27 27.99 -0.45 -15.05
N LEU A 28 27.54 -0.99 -13.90
CA LEU A 28 26.17 -1.46 -13.69
C LEU A 28 25.40 -0.66 -12.62
N ARG A 29 26.07 0.18 -11.81
CA ARG A 29 25.44 0.92 -10.70
C ARG A 29 24.26 1.81 -11.08
N SER A 30 24.18 2.28 -12.33
CA SER A 30 23.09 3.14 -12.80
C SER A 30 21.87 2.37 -13.32
N GLN A 31 21.87 1.03 -13.22
CA GLN A 31 20.71 0.25 -13.63
C GLN A 31 19.53 0.47 -12.68
N ASP A 32 18.34 0.56 -13.28
CA ASP A 32 17.10 0.64 -12.52
C ASP A 32 16.77 -0.72 -11.88
N ILE A 33 16.76 -0.75 -10.55
CA ILE A 33 16.44 -1.95 -9.75
C ILE A 33 14.99 -1.97 -9.25
N THR A 34 14.20 -0.95 -9.59
CA THR A 34 12.84 -0.74 -9.04
C THR A 34 11.93 -1.93 -9.31
N SER A 35 11.99 -2.49 -10.53
CA SER A 35 11.18 -3.65 -10.92
C SER A 35 11.53 -4.93 -10.14
N VAL A 36 12.82 -5.14 -9.85
CA VAL A 36 13.31 -6.28 -9.07
C VAL A 36 12.85 -6.15 -7.63
N GLN A 37 13.00 -4.97 -7.03
CA GLN A 37 12.57 -4.72 -5.65
C GLN A 37 11.05 -4.92 -5.49
N MET A 38 10.26 -4.33 -6.39
CA MET A 38 8.80 -4.53 -6.39
C MET A 38 8.39 -6.00 -6.54
N SER A 39 9.14 -6.78 -7.33
CA SER A 39 8.87 -8.20 -7.53
C SER A 39 9.24 -9.03 -6.31
N LEU A 40 10.36 -8.70 -5.66
CA LEU A 40 10.78 -9.33 -4.41
C LEU A 40 9.75 -9.10 -3.32
N ASP A 41 9.31 -7.85 -3.12
CA ASP A 41 8.33 -7.49 -2.09
C ASP A 41 7.01 -8.26 -2.27
N LYS A 42 6.54 -8.38 -3.52
CA LYS A 42 5.36 -9.19 -3.86
C LYS A 42 5.55 -10.68 -3.55
N ALA A 43 6.74 -11.21 -3.77
CA ALA A 43 7.03 -12.63 -3.56
C ALA A 43 7.12 -12.99 -2.07
N ILE A 44 7.75 -12.15 -1.26
CA ILE A 44 8.01 -12.44 0.16
C ILE A 44 6.88 -11.96 1.09
N SER A 45 6.11 -10.95 0.67
CA SER A 45 5.01 -10.37 1.43
C SER A 45 3.77 -10.17 0.54
N PRO A 46 3.19 -11.26 -0.01
CA PRO A 46 2.00 -11.15 -0.82
C PRO A 46 0.83 -10.57 0.01
N LYS A 47 0.26 -9.47 -0.47
CA LYS A 47 -0.94 -8.85 0.10
C LYS A 47 -2.17 -9.29 -0.70
N PHE A 48 -3.23 -9.68 0.01
CA PHE A 48 -4.55 -9.86 -0.58
C PHE A 48 -5.37 -8.60 -0.30
N GLU A 49 -5.66 -7.84 -1.35
CA GLU A 49 -6.34 -6.56 -1.24
C GLU A 49 -7.81 -6.69 -1.68
N ILE A 50 -8.72 -6.15 -0.88
CA ILE A 50 -10.16 -6.08 -1.19
C ILE A 50 -10.52 -4.61 -1.36
N VAL A 51 -11.04 -4.25 -2.54
CA VAL A 51 -11.45 -2.87 -2.86
C VAL A 51 -12.96 -2.73 -2.76
N PHE A 52 -13.43 -1.85 -1.87
CA PHE A 52 -14.84 -1.49 -1.75
C PHE A 52 -15.10 -0.20 -2.54
N ALA A 53 -15.65 -0.32 -3.75
CA ALA A 53 -16.01 0.81 -4.61
C ALA A 53 -17.53 1.05 -4.64
N GLY A 54 -17.94 2.31 -4.74
CA GLY A 54 -19.35 2.70 -4.83
C GLY A 54 -19.59 4.17 -4.45
N ALA A 55 -20.77 4.69 -4.79
CA ALA A 55 -21.15 6.07 -4.49
C ALA A 55 -21.04 6.43 -2.99
N PHE A 56 -20.93 7.72 -2.69
CA PHE A 56 -20.99 8.21 -1.31
C PHE A 56 -22.29 7.73 -0.64
N SER A 57 -22.20 7.34 0.63
CA SER A 57 -23.33 6.82 1.43
C SER A 57 -23.96 5.50 0.96
N ALA A 58 -23.36 4.77 0.03
CA ALA A 58 -23.84 3.44 -0.41
C ALA A 58 -23.63 2.29 0.63
N GLY A 59 -23.34 2.61 1.90
CA GLY A 59 -23.15 1.61 2.97
C GLY A 59 -21.78 0.94 3.03
N LYS A 60 -20.75 1.45 2.32
CA LYS A 60 -19.40 0.86 2.30
C LYS A 60 -18.79 0.69 3.70
N SER A 61 -18.81 1.74 4.53
CA SER A 61 -18.29 1.69 5.91
C SER A 61 -19.05 0.70 6.79
N MET A 62 -20.38 0.60 6.60
CA MET A 62 -21.23 -0.35 7.32
C MET A 62 -20.85 -1.79 6.98
N LEU A 63 -20.64 -2.09 5.69
CA LEU A 63 -20.21 -3.42 5.25
C LEU A 63 -18.83 -3.79 5.81
N ILE A 64 -17.88 -2.84 5.81
CA ILE A 64 -16.53 -3.06 6.38
C ILE A 64 -16.62 -3.36 7.88
N ASN A 65 -17.37 -2.56 8.65
CA ASN A 65 -17.54 -2.80 10.09
C ASN A 65 -18.20 -4.16 10.38
N ALA A 66 -19.19 -4.55 9.57
CA ALA A 66 -19.85 -5.86 9.69
C ALA A 66 -18.89 -7.01 9.41
N LEU A 67 -18.03 -6.90 8.38
CA LEU A 67 -17.02 -7.92 8.04
C LEU A 67 -15.91 -8.03 9.11
N LEU A 68 -15.59 -6.92 9.77
CA LEU A 68 -14.58 -6.87 10.84
C LEU A 68 -15.16 -7.15 12.23
N GLU A 69 -16.48 -7.28 12.34
CA GLU A 69 -17.22 -7.42 13.60
C GLU A 69 -16.85 -6.34 14.65
N ARG A 70 -16.51 -5.13 14.18
CA ARG A 70 -16.09 -3.98 15.00
C ARG A 70 -16.50 -2.67 14.34
N GLU A 71 -16.92 -1.70 15.14
CA GLU A 71 -17.12 -0.31 14.70
C GLU A 71 -15.77 0.39 14.52
N LEU A 72 -15.13 0.19 13.36
CA LEU A 72 -13.83 0.77 13.03
C LEU A 72 -13.98 2.09 12.27
N LEU A 73 -14.83 2.10 11.24
CA LEU A 73 -15.11 3.27 10.42
C LEU A 73 -16.39 3.95 10.89
N TYR A 74 -16.44 5.28 10.81
CA TYR A 74 -17.68 6.00 11.08
C TYR A 74 -18.73 5.64 10.02
N SER A 75 -19.91 5.20 10.45
CA SER A 75 -21.01 4.76 9.58
C SER A 75 -22.32 5.43 10.01
N ALA A 76 -22.63 6.59 9.42
CA ALA A 76 -23.90 7.29 9.61
C ALA A 76 -24.39 7.87 8.26
N GLU A 77 -25.71 7.98 8.11
CA GLU A 77 -26.32 8.58 6.91
C GLU A 77 -25.85 10.04 6.73
N GLY A 78 -25.49 10.40 5.50
CA GLY A 78 -24.96 11.73 5.18
C GLY A 78 -23.48 11.94 5.50
N HIS A 79 -22.80 10.99 6.12
CA HIS A 79 -21.36 11.02 6.35
C HIS A 79 -20.64 10.07 5.40
N ALA A 80 -19.69 10.60 4.63
CA ALA A 80 -18.89 9.81 3.72
C ALA A 80 -17.40 10.05 3.97
N THR A 81 -16.63 8.98 3.97
CA THR A 81 -15.17 9.07 3.88
C THR A 81 -14.84 9.67 2.51
N GLY A 82 -14.49 10.96 2.49
CA GLY A 82 -14.11 11.70 1.29
C GLY A 82 -12.66 11.48 0.87
N THR A 83 -11.92 10.63 1.59
CA THR A 83 -10.52 10.31 1.37
C THR A 83 -10.35 8.81 1.13
N GLU A 84 -9.31 8.42 0.41
CA GLU A 84 -8.89 7.02 0.34
C GLU A 84 -8.57 6.52 1.76
N CYS A 85 -9.11 5.35 2.13
CA CYS A 85 -8.88 4.74 3.43
C CYS A 85 -8.42 3.30 3.22
N LYS A 86 -7.29 2.93 3.82
CA LYS A 86 -6.72 1.59 3.80
C LYS A 86 -6.73 1.04 5.22
N ILE A 87 -7.20 -0.19 5.36
CA ILE A 87 -7.18 -0.93 6.63
C ILE A 87 -6.24 -2.11 6.43
N GLU A 88 -5.22 -2.19 7.28
CA GLU A 88 -4.25 -3.29 7.28
C GLU A 88 -4.21 -3.96 8.65
N TYR A 89 -3.79 -5.23 8.69
CA TYR A 89 -3.57 -5.94 9.94
C TYR A 89 -2.43 -5.29 10.74
N ALA A 90 -2.64 -5.13 12.05
CA ALA A 90 -1.62 -4.73 13.00
C ALA A 90 -1.52 -5.77 14.13
N PRO A 91 -0.30 -6.17 14.54
CA PRO A 91 -0.10 -6.92 15.78
C PRO A 91 -0.73 -6.25 17.00
N VAL A 92 -0.99 -7.04 18.05
CA VAL A 92 -1.55 -6.54 19.31
C VAL A 92 -0.69 -5.39 19.85
N ASN A 93 -1.33 -4.31 20.32
CA ASN A 93 -0.69 -3.08 20.81
C ASN A 93 0.10 -2.25 19.77
N SER A 94 -0.10 -2.50 18.48
CA SER A 94 0.50 -1.69 17.39
C SER A 94 -0.52 -1.01 16.48
N GLU A 95 -1.78 -0.95 16.91
CA GLU A 95 -2.85 -0.22 16.23
C GLU A 95 -2.49 1.27 16.16
N ARG A 96 -2.52 1.84 14.94
CA ARG A 96 -2.22 3.25 14.69
C ARG A 96 -2.97 3.75 13.48
N VAL A 97 -3.19 5.05 13.44
CA VAL A 97 -3.73 5.76 12.26
C VAL A 97 -2.60 6.54 11.62
N VAL A 98 -2.42 6.36 10.31
CA VAL A 98 -1.47 7.14 9.50
C VAL A 98 -2.28 8.05 8.59
N LEU A 99 -2.05 9.36 8.71
CA LEU A 99 -2.66 10.37 7.86
C LEU A 99 -1.62 10.86 6.86
N THR A 100 -1.86 10.60 5.57
CA THR A 100 -1.00 11.07 4.49
C THR A 100 -1.62 12.30 3.87
N PHE A 101 -0.85 13.39 3.83
CA PHE A 101 -1.24 14.64 3.20
C PHE A 101 -0.46 14.83 1.90
N LEU A 102 -1.08 15.54 0.95
CA LEU A 102 -0.39 15.96 -0.26
C LEU A 102 0.76 16.91 0.10
N SER A 103 1.87 16.76 -0.62
CA SER A 103 2.99 17.70 -0.60
C SER A 103 2.62 19.02 -1.27
N GLU A 104 3.41 20.06 -1.03
CA GLU A 104 3.23 21.35 -1.69
C GLU A 104 3.24 21.22 -3.22
N ALA A 105 4.11 20.38 -3.77
CA ALA A 105 4.21 20.14 -5.21
C ALA A 105 2.92 19.54 -5.79
N GLU A 106 2.38 18.50 -5.14
CA GLU A 106 1.12 17.85 -5.55
C GLU A 106 -0.07 18.81 -5.43
N ILE A 107 -0.14 19.61 -4.37
CA ILE A 107 -1.19 20.62 -4.19
C ILE A 107 -1.12 21.67 -5.31
N ARG A 108 0.09 22.16 -5.64
CA ARG A 108 0.28 23.13 -6.71
C ARG A 108 -0.12 22.56 -8.07
N GLU A 109 0.25 21.31 -8.35
CA GLU A 109 -0.15 20.62 -9.58
C GLU A 109 -1.67 20.53 -9.71
N GLN A 110 -2.37 20.10 -8.66
CA GLN A 110 -3.83 20.04 -8.66
C GLN A 110 -4.48 21.42 -8.82
N ALA A 111 -3.95 22.44 -8.14
CA ALA A 111 -4.47 23.80 -8.26
C ALA A 111 -4.31 24.34 -9.69
N VAL A 112 -3.15 24.15 -10.31
CA VAL A 112 -2.90 24.56 -11.71
C VAL A 112 -3.85 23.83 -12.65
N PHE A 113 -4.01 22.52 -12.48
CA PHE A 113 -4.93 21.72 -13.30
C PHE A 113 -6.38 22.22 -13.21
N LEU A 114 -6.86 22.53 -12.00
CA LEU A 114 -8.21 23.03 -11.77
C LEU A 114 -8.42 24.45 -12.32
N CYS A 115 -7.41 25.32 -12.28
CA CYS A 115 -7.50 26.67 -12.81
C CYS A 115 -7.45 26.73 -14.35
N GLN A 116 -7.07 25.65 -15.04
CA GLN A 116 -7.03 25.55 -16.49
C GLN A 116 -8.31 24.97 -17.11
N GLN A 117 -9.26 24.51 -16.28
CA GLN A 117 -10.62 24.13 -16.69
C GLN A 117 -11.58 25.31 -16.56
#